data_AF-A0A7S0LYC3-F1
#
_entry.id   AF-A0A7S0LYC3-F1
#
_cell.length_a   1.000
_cell.length_b   1.000
_cell.length_c   1.000
_cell.angle_alpha   90.00
_cell.angle_beta   90.00
_cell.angle_gamma   90.00
#
_symmetry.space_group_name_H-M   'P 1'
#
loop_
_entity.id
_entity.type
_entity.pdbx_description
1 polymer ?
#
loop_
_entity_poly.entity_id
_entity_poly.type
_entity_poly.pdbx_seq_one_letter_code
_entity_poly.pdbx_strand_id
1 'polypeptide(L)'
;DISAGIVVGIMLVPQAIAYALVASLPPQYGFYSCIVPSLVYMLFGTSRHVHLGVNAPISLMVAVTVKELGAKTDGERISAALAITAITSAMYLAMMALRLDLIATFVPDPVVSGFCTAMALQIMSSNLKYVVGVNLNTDSVAATARDLLRHAPRANPAAVAVFAAGCALI
;
A
#
# COMPACT_ATOMS: atom_id res chain seq x y z
N ASP A 1 24.08 9.53 -6.25
CA ASP A 1 23.79 8.10 -6.03
C ASP A 1 23.90 7.71 -4.55
N ILE A 2 25.06 7.82 -3.88
CA ILE A 2 25.19 7.45 -2.45
C ILE A 2 24.30 8.30 -1.53
N SER A 3 24.38 9.64 -1.62
CA SER A 3 23.56 10.54 -0.80
C SER A 3 22.06 10.34 -1.05
N ALA A 4 21.67 10.22 -2.32
CA ALA A 4 20.29 9.94 -2.70
C ALA A 4 19.82 8.57 -2.16
N GLY A 5 20.66 7.53 -2.23
CA GLY A 5 20.35 6.21 -1.70
C GLY A 5 20.17 6.20 -0.18
N ILE A 6 20.99 6.97 0.56
CA ILE A 6 20.83 7.14 2.01
C ILE A 6 19.50 7.83 2.33
N VAL A 7 19.16 8.91 1.63
CA VAL A 7 17.90 9.65 1.84
C VAL A 7 16.69 8.77 1.53
N VAL A 8 16.70 8.09 0.38
CA VAL A 8 15.63 7.15 -0.01
C VAL A 8 15.52 6.01 1.01
N GLY A 9 16.65 5.45 1.44
CA GLY A 9 16.67 4.40 2.46
C GLY A 9 16.05 4.84 3.80
N ILE A 10 16.40 6.03 4.28
CA ILE A 10 15.84 6.59 5.53
C ILE A 10 14.32 6.79 5.41
N MET A 11 13.83 7.27 4.26
CA MET A 11 12.40 7.45 4.01
C MET A 11 11.65 6.11 3.87
N LEU A 12 12.31 5.09 3.33
CA LEU A 12 11.69 3.80 3.05
C LEU A 12 11.37 3.00 4.32
N VAL A 13 12.18 3.15 5.37
CA VAL A 13 12.00 2.44 6.64
C VAL A 13 10.61 2.70 7.26
N PRO A 14 10.22 3.94 7.56
CA PRO A 14 8.89 4.21 8.12
C PRO A 14 7.77 3.90 7.12
N GLN A 15 7.99 4.15 5.82
CA GLN A 15 7.01 3.88 4.77
C GLN A 15 6.68 2.38 4.66
N ALA A 16 7.70 1.52 4.69
CA ALA A 16 7.53 0.07 4.61
C ALA A 16 6.77 -0.49 5.81
N ILE A 17 7.07 0.00 7.02
CA ILE A 17 6.37 -0.38 8.25
C ILE A 17 4.89 0.03 8.17
N ALA A 18 4.62 1.28 7.80
CA ALA A 18 3.26 1.80 7.71
C ALA A 18 2.41 0.99 6.72
N TYR A 19 2.95 0.66 5.55
CA TYR A 19 2.23 -0.08 4.53
C TYR A 19 2.09 -1.58 4.82
N ALA A 20 3.02 -2.20 5.55
CA ALA A 20 2.81 -3.55 6.07
C ALA A 20 1.64 -3.61 7.06
N LEU A 21 1.51 -2.59 7.93
CA LEU A 21 0.39 -2.46 8.86
C LEU A 21 -0.93 -2.21 8.14
N VAL A 22 -0.95 -1.42 7.07
CA VAL A 22 -2.13 -1.26 6.20
C VAL A 22 -2.51 -2.59 5.54
N ALA A 23 -1.51 -3.35 5.06
CA ALA A 23 -1.68 -4.70 4.53
C ALA A 23 -2.04 -5.73 5.59
N SER A 24 -2.18 -5.33 6.86
CA SER A 24 -2.61 -6.23 7.93
C SER A 24 -1.61 -7.37 8.20
N LEU A 25 -0.32 -7.10 7.95
CA LEU A 25 0.79 -8.02 8.13
C LEU A 25 1.74 -7.53 9.23
N PRO A 26 2.55 -8.41 9.84
CA PRO A 26 3.57 -8.00 10.79
C PRO A 26 4.58 -7.03 10.15
N PRO A 27 5.05 -5.99 10.87
CA PRO A 27 5.93 -4.95 10.33
C PRO A 27 7.22 -5.45 9.65
N GLN A 28 7.73 -6.59 10.08
CA GLN A 28 8.97 -7.18 9.57
C GLN A 28 8.85 -7.52 8.07
N TYR A 29 7.65 -7.88 7.61
CA TYR A 29 7.41 -8.20 6.20
C TYR A 29 7.52 -6.98 5.28
N GLY A 30 7.28 -5.76 5.80
CA GLY A 30 7.51 -4.54 5.02
C GLY A 30 8.99 -4.37 4.63
N PHE A 31 9.91 -4.69 5.54
CA PHE A 31 11.34 -4.65 5.25
C PHE A 31 11.75 -5.70 4.21
N TYR A 32 11.24 -6.92 4.33
CA TYR A 32 11.51 -7.98 3.36
C TYR A 32 11.03 -7.59 1.95
N SER A 33 9.84 -6.98 1.86
CA SER A 33 9.26 -6.53 0.59
C SER A 33 9.98 -5.34 -0.06
N CYS A 34 10.80 -4.59 0.66
CA CYS A 34 11.58 -3.48 0.08
C CYS A 34 13.02 -3.90 -0.28
N ILE A 35 13.67 -4.67 0.59
CA ILE A 35 15.08 -5.03 0.44
C ILE A 35 15.26 -6.06 -0.68
N VAL A 36 14.45 -7.12 -0.68
CA VAL A 36 14.63 -8.24 -1.62
C VAL A 36 14.40 -7.78 -3.07
N PRO A 37 13.30 -7.09 -3.42
CA PRO A 37 13.10 -6.63 -4.80
C PRO A 37 14.15 -5.62 -5.25
N SER A 38 14.62 -4.75 -4.36
CA SER A 38 15.68 -3.78 -4.67
C SER A 38 17.01 -4.48 -5.02
N LEU A 39 17.38 -5.52 -4.28
CA LEU A 39 18.58 -6.32 -4.58
C LEU A 39 18.44 -7.10 -5.89
N VAL A 40 17.27 -7.67 -6.15
CA VAL A 40 17.01 -8.38 -7.41
C VAL A 40 17.04 -7.40 -8.59
N TYR A 41 16.43 -6.22 -8.46
CA TYR A 41 16.42 -5.20 -9.50
C TYR A 41 17.81 -4.59 -9.74
N MET A 42 18.68 -4.56 -8.73
CA MET A 42 20.07 -4.16 -8.94
C MET A 42 20.80 -5.06 -9.95
N LEU A 43 20.45 -6.35 -10.02
CA LEU A 43 21.09 -7.31 -10.94
C LEU A 43 20.42 -7.36 -12.32
N PHE A 44 19.09 -7.23 -12.38
CA PHE A 44 18.31 -7.44 -13.60
C PHE A 44 17.62 -6.18 -14.15
N GLY A 45 17.71 -5.05 -13.44
CA GLY A 45 17.00 -3.82 -13.76
C GLY A 45 17.60 -3.09 -14.97
N THR A 46 16.73 -2.46 -15.75
CA THR A 46 17.11 -1.69 -16.94
C THR A 46 17.14 -0.18 -16.70
N SER A 47 16.46 0.33 -15.66
CA SER A 47 16.33 1.76 -15.39
C SER A 47 17.14 2.19 -14.16
N ARG A 48 18.00 3.20 -14.34
CA ARG A 48 18.94 3.68 -13.31
C ARG A 48 18.30 4.51 -12.18
N HIS A 49 17.06 4.98 -12.38
CA HIS A 49 16.36 5.88 -11.47
C HIS A 49 15.05 5.30 -10.91
N VAL A 50 14.70 4.06 -11.25
CA VAL A 50 13.52 3.39 -10.69
C VAL A 50 13.85 2.92 -9.28
N HIS A 51 12.97 3.25 -8.35
CA HIS A 51 12.99 2.73 -7.00
C HIS A 51 11.84 1.73 -6.83
N LEU A 52 12.17 0.53 -6.33
CA LEU A 52 11.19 -0.48 -5.98
C LEU A 52 10.95 -0.46 -4.47
N GLY A 53 9.68 -0.52 -4.09
CA GLY A 53 9.30 -0.52 -2.69
C GLY A 53 7.84 -0.86 -2.49
N VAL A 54 7.41 -0.81 -1.24
CA VAL A 54 6.02 -1.00 -0.87
C VAL A 54 5.25 0.29 -1.19
N ASN A 55 4.12 0.14 -1.88
CA ASN A 55 3.25 1.23 -2.29
C ASN A 55 1.85 1.05 -1.69
N ALA A 56 1.21 2.18 -1.34
CA ALA A 56 -0.11 2.19 -0.70
C ALA A 56 -1.20 1.39 -1.45
N PRO A 57 -1.36 1.49 -2.79
CA PRO A 57 -2.43 0.78 -3.49
C PRO A 57 -2.28 -0.75 -3.42
N ILE A 58 -1.06 -1.24 -3.58
CA ILE A 58 -0.76 -2.68 -3.55
C ILE A 58 -1.00 -3.23 -2.14
N SER A 59 -0.55 -2.52 -1.10
CA SER A 59 -0.79 -2.90 0.29
C SER A 59 -2.27 -2.96 0.65
N LEU A 60 -3.08 -2.02 0.13
CA LEU A 60 -4.52 -2.04 0.35
C LEU A 60 -5.19 -3.22 -0.38
N MET A 61 -4.79 -3.52 -1.61
CA MET A 61 -5.29 -4.68 -2.36
C MET A 61 -4.99 -5.98 -1.61
N VAL A 62 -3.75 -6.15 -1.12
CA VAL A 62 -3.38 -7.31 -0.30
C VAL A 62 -4.24 -7.39 0.97
N ALA A 63 -4.48 -6.26 1.65
CA ALA A 63 -5.33 -6.22 2.84
C ALA A 63 -6.75 -6.75 2.56
N VAL A 64 -7.35 -6.30 1.45
CA VAL A 64 -8.70 -6.71 1.04
C VAL A 64 -8.73 -8.19 0.67
N THR A 65 -7.79 -8.66 -0.14
CA THR A 65 -7.75 -10.06 -0.57
C THR A 65 -7.51 -11.02 0.60
N VAL A 66 -6.59 -10.69 1.51
CA VAL A 66 -6.34 -11.49 2.72
C VAL A 66 -7.58 -11.53 3.61
N LYS A 67 -8.33 -10.43 3.69
CA LYS A 67 -9.59 -10.36 4.43
C LYS A 67 -10.69 -11.21 3.80
N GLU A 68 -10.82 -11.17 2.47
CA GLU A 68 -11.79 -11.99 1.73
C GLU A 68 -11.50 -13.49 1.85
N LEU A 69 -10.22 -13.88 1.95
CA LEU A 69 -9.81 -15.26 2.23
C LEU A 69 -10.19 -15.74 3.64
N GLY A 70 -10.67 -14.85 4.52
CA GLY A 70 -11.10 -15.21 5.88
C GLY A 70 -9.96 -15.55 6.84
N ALA A 71 -8.73 -15.13 6.53
CA ALA A 71 -7.57 -15.35 7.40
C ALA A 71 -7.74 -14.57 8.72
N LYS A 72 -7.81 -15.27 9.84
CA LYS A 72 -8.00 -14.68 11.17
C LYS A 72 -6.73 -14.69 12.00
N THR A 73 -5.86 -15.67 11.77
CA THR A 73 -4.59 -15.81 12.49
C THR A 73 -3.45 -15.13 11.73
N ASP A 74 -2.47 -14.57 12.42
CA ASP A 74 -1.30 -13.95 11.79
C ASP A 74 -0.57 -14.90 10.83
N GLY A 75 -0.47 -16.19 11.18
CA GLY A 75 0.11 -17.22 10.31
C GLY A 75 -0.67 -17.42 9.00
N GLU A 76 -2.00 -17.36 9.03
CA GLU A 76 -2.86 -17.48 7.84
C GLU A 76 -2.77 -16.25 6.96
N ARG A 77 -2.61 -15.06 7.55
CA ARG A 77 -2.44 -13.80 6.80
C ARG A 77 -1.13 -13.81 6.02
N ILE A 78 -0.07 -14.30 6.66
CA ILE A 78 1.24 -14.45 6.03
C ILE A 78 1.18 -15.46 4.89
N SER A 79 0.58 -16.64 5.11
CA SER A 79 0.49 -17.66 4.07
C SER A 79 -0.37 -17.20 2.89
N ALA A 80 -1.49 -16.51 3.15
CA ALA A 80 -2.32 -15.91 2.12
C ALA A 80 -1.56 -14.85 1.31
N ALA A 81 -0.85 -13.93 1.97
CA ALA A 81 -0.06 -12.90 1.30
C ALA A 81 1.06 -13.49 0.44
N LEU A 82 1.74 -14.54 0.92
CA LEU A 82 2.75 -15.28 0.16
C LEU A 82 2.14 -15.98 -1.05
N ALA A 83 0.97 -16.62 -0.91
CA ALA A 83 0.27 -17.27 -2.00
C ALA A 83 -0.14 -16.27 -3.11
N ILE A 84 -0.72 -15.13 -2.72
CA ILE A 84 -1.10 -14.08 -3.68
C ILE A 84 0.15 -13.55 -4.39
N THR A 85 1.23 -13.27 -3.65
CA THR A 85 2.49 -12.79 -4.23
C THR A 85 3.09 -13.81 -5.20
N ALA A 86 3.03 -15.10 -4.87
CA ALA A 86 3.50 -16.17 -5.75
C ALA A 86 2.67 -16.25 -7.03
N ILE A 87 1.34 -16.17 -6.93
CA ILE A 87 0.43 -16.17 -8.09
C ILE A 87 0.68 -14.95 -8.97
N THR A 88 0.76 -13.76 -8.38
CA THR A 88 1.03 -12.51 -9.13
C THR A 88 2.39 -12.56 -9.83
N SER A 89 3.42 -13.09 -9.17
CA SER A 89 4.75 -13.25 -9.77
C SER A 89 4.74 -14.25 -10.92
N ALA A 90 4.04 -15.38 -10.76
CA ALA A 90 3.86 -16.37 -11.82
C ALA A 90 3.09 -15.78 -13.01
N MET A 91 2.06 -14.96 -12.76
CA MET A 91 1.33 -14.24 -13.80
C MET A 91 2.24 -13.27 -14.55
N TYR A 92 3.08 -12.49 -13.87
CA TYR A 92 4.05 -11.61 -14.55
C TYR A 92 5.06 -12.38 -15.39
N LEU A 93 5.57 -13.52 -14.91
CA LEU A 93 6.45 -14.39 -15.70
C LEU A 93 5.73 -14.98 -16.92
N ALA A 94 4.46 -15.36 -16.78
CA ALA A 94 3.65 -15.85 -17.90
C ALA A 94 3.40 -14.72 -18.92
N MET A 95 3.10 -13.50 -18.48
CA MET A 95 2.95 -12.34 -19.35
C MET A 95 4.26 -12.01 -20.08
N MET A 96 5.40 -12.13 -19.41
CA MET A 96 6.73 -11.98 -20.02
C MET A 96 6.99 -13.05 -21.08
N ALA A 97 6.66 -14.32 -20.80
CA ALA A 97 6.84 -15.42 -21.75
C ALA A 97 5.96 -15.26 -23.00
N LEU A 98 4.74 -14.73 -22.83
CA LEU A 98 3.79 -14.45 -23.90
C LEU A 98 4.03 -13.10 -24.61
N ARG A 99 5.03 -12.30 -24.17
CA ARG A 99 5.31 -10.94 -24.66
C ARG A 99 4.07 -10.04 -24.69
N LEU A 100 3.26 -10.11 -23.64
CA LEU A 100 2.06 -9.28 -23.48
C LEU A 100 2.39 -7.86 -22.97
N ASP A 101 3.68 -7.53 -22.83
CA ASP A 101 4.17 -6.20 -22.45
C ASP A 101 3.74 -5.10 -23.44
N LEU A 102 3.57 -5.46 -24.72
CA LEU A 102 3.08 -4.56 -25.74
C LEU A 102 1.67 -4.04 -25.42
N ILE A 103 0.81 -4.86 -24.82
CA ILE A 103 -0.58 -4.47 -24.48
C ILE A 103 -0.58 -3.45 -23.35
N ALA A 104 0.32 -3.59 -22.38
CA ALA A 104 0.45 -2.63 -21.27
C ALA A 104 0.89 -1.24 -21.75
N THR A 105 1.61 -1.16 -22.87
CA THR A 105 2.04 0.10 -23.49
C THR A 105 0.86 0.86 -24.13
N PHE A 106 -0.24 0.18 -24.44
CA PHE A 106 -1.43 0.79 -25.04
C PHE A 106 -2.47 1.26 -24.02
N VAL A 107 -2.16 1.22 -22.72
CA VAL A 107 -3.08 1.77 -21.70
C VAL A 107 -3.07 3.30 -21.81
N PRO A 108 -4.21 3.95 -22.09
CA PRO A 108 -4.25 5.40 -22.23
C PRO A 108 -3.95 6.12 -20.90
N ASP A 109 -3.20 7.22 -20.94
CA ASP A 109 -2.91 8.06 -19.76
C ASP A 109 -4.15 8.45 -18.94
N PRO A 110 -5.32 8.78 -19.55
CA PRO A 110 -6.53 9.07 -18.79
C PRO A 110 -7.03 7.90 -17.93
N VAL A 111 -6.84 6.66 -18.38
CA VAL A 111 -7.25 5.45 -17.63
C VAL A 111 -6.36 5.26 -16.40
N VAL A 112 -5.05 5.43 -16.58
CA VAL A 112 -4.10 5.38 -15.45
C VAL A 112 -4.37 6.51 -14.46
N SER A 113 -4.58 7.74 -14.94
CA SER A 113 -4.91 8.88 -14.10
C SER A 113 -6.23 8.69 -13.35
N GLY A 114 -7.26 8.16 -14.00
CA GLY A 114 -8.55 7.84 -13.36
C GLY A 114 -8.40 6.77 -12.27
N PHE A 115 -7.65 5.71 -12.55
CA PHE A 115 -7.35 4.66 -11.56
C PHE A 115 -6.58 5.22 -10.36
N CYS A 116 -5.52 6.00 -10.59
CA CYS A 116 -4.75 6.64 -9.53
C CYS A 116 -5.60 7.57 -8.66
N THR A 117 -6.51 8.35 -9.27
CA THR A 117 -7.44 9.24 -8.54
C THR A 117 -8.40 8.43 -7.67
N ALA A 118 -8.98 7.35 -8.21
CA ALA A 118 -9.86 6.46 -7.45
C ALA A 118 -9.12 5.79 -6.28
N MET A 119 -7.89 5.31 -6.50
CA MET A 119 -7.05 4.74 -5.45
C MET A 119 -6.67 5.77 -4.38
N ALA A 120 -6.36 7.00 -4.77
CA ALA A 120 -6.09 8.08 -3.81
C ALA A 120 -7.29 8.35 -2.91
N LEU A 121 -8.51 8.44 -3.48
CA LEU A 121 -9.75 8.59 -2.71
C LEU A 121 -10.00 7.39 -1.78
N GLN A 122 -9.76 6.17 -2.27
CA GLN A 122 -9.91 4.96 -1.47
C GLN A 122 -8.92 4.91 -0.29
N ILE A 123 -7.66 5.26 -0.53
CA ILE A 123 -6.61 5.33 0.51
C ILE A 123 -6.96 6.42 1.52
N MET A 124 -7.42 7.59 1.08
CA MET A 124 -7.85 8.67 1.96
C MET A 124 -9.01 8.23 2.85
N SER A 125 -10.00 7.53 2.30
CA SER A 125 -11.09 6.94 3.09
C SER A 125 -10.61 5.87 4.07
N SER A 126 -9.68 5.00 3.67
CA SER A 126 -9.16 3.92 4.52
C SER A 126 -8.31 4.46 5.68
N ASN A 127 -7.62 5.58 5.49
CA ASN A 127 -6.81 6.22 6.53
C ASN A 127 -7.57 7.20 7.42
N LEU A 128 -8.80 7.60 7.06
CA LEU A 128 -9.62 8.55 7.82
C LEU A 128 -9.90 8.07 9.26
N LYS A 129 -9.96 6.76 9.48
CA LYS A 129 -10.06 6.14 10.81
C LYS A 129 -8.89 6.51 11.74
N TYR A 130 -7.68 6.67 11.19
CA TYR A 130 -6.49 7.04 11.96
C TYR A 130 -6.49 8.53 12.32
N VAL A 131 -7.09 9.39 11.47
CA VAL A 131 -7.20 10.84 11.72
C VAL A 131 -8.23 11.14 12.80
N VAL A 132 -9.35 10.41 12.82
CA VAL A 132 -10.46 10.65 13.76
C VAL A 132 -10.28 9.92 15.10
N GLY A 133 -9.40 8.91 15.16
CA GLY A 133 -9.07 8.20 16.40
C GLY A 133 -10.15 7.26 16.91
N VAL A 134 -11.06 6.82 16.02
CA VAL A 134 -12.17 5.91 16.35
C VAL A 134 -11.96 4.58 15.63
N ASN A 135 -12.00 3.46 16.37
CA ASN A 135 -11.92 2.11 15.82
C ASN A 135 -13.21 1.76 15.05
N LEU A 136 -13.29 2.17 13.79
CA LEU A 136 -14.38 1.85 12.88
C LEU A 136 -14.08 0.51 12.19
N ASN A 137 -14.85 -0.52 12.53
CA ASN A 137 -14.69 -1.89 12.04
C ASN A 137 -15.61 -2.16 10.82
N THR A 138 -15.56 -1.31 9.78
CA THR A 138 -16.51 -1.39 8.65
C THR A 138 -15.83 -1.17 7.30
N ASP A 139 -16.16 -2.04 6.33
CA ASP A 139 -15.44 -2.26 5.07
C ASP A 139 -15.84 -1.38 3.88
N SER A 140 -16.73 -0.40 4.07
CA SER A 140 -17.27 0.39 2.96
C SER A 140 -17.12 1.88 3.19
N VAL A 141 -16.57 2.59 2.20
CA VAL A 141 -16.37 4.06 2.17
C VAL A 141 -17.62 4.84 2.56
N ALA A 142 -18.80 4.41 2.08
CA ALA A 142 -20.07 5.06 2.37
C ALA A 142 -20.55 4.81 3.81
N ALA A 143 -20.20 3.67 4.40
CA ALA A 143 -20.50 3.34 5.78
C ALA A 143 -19.52 4.03 6.74
N THR A 144 -18.23 4.06 6.41
CA THR A 144 -17.20 4.79 7.17
C THR A 144 -17.53 6.28 7.21
N ALA A 145 -17.94 6.90 6.09
CA ALA A 145 -18.33 8.32 6.08
C ALA A 145 -19.57 8.61 6.94
N ARG A 146 -20.57 7.70 6.94
CA ARG A 146 -21.79 7.84 7.74
C ARG A 146 -21.54 7.64 9.24
N ASP A 147 -20.69 6.68 9.60
CA ASP A 147 -20.32 6.41 10.99
C ASP A 147 -19.36 7.46 11.55
N LEU A 148 -18.49 8.04 10.70
CA LEU A 148 -17.67 9.20 11.04
C LEU A 148 -18.54 10.43 11.34
N LEU A 149 -19.57 10.69 10.52
CA LEU A 149 -20.49 11.81 10.75
C LEU A 149 -21.26 11.66 12.06
N ARG A 150 -21.56 10.42 12.46
CA ARG A 150 -22.25 10.10 13.73
C ARG A 150 -21.33 10.14 14.95
N HIS A 151 -20.03 9.87 14.78
CA HIS A 151 -19.02 9.88 15.85
C HIS A 151 -18.14 11.14 15.87
N ALA A 152 -18.38 12.09 14.96
CA ALA A 152 -17.68 13.38 14.88
C ALA A 152 -17.57 14.13 16.23
N PRO A 153 -18.56 14.08 17.16
CA PRO A 153 -18.43 14.74 18.46
C PRO A 153 -17.47 14.05 19.46
N ARG A 154 -16.99 12.83 19.18
CA ARG A 154 -16.05 12.07 20.03
C ARG A 154 -14.64 12.02 19.45
N ALA A 155 -14.35 12.79 18.41
CA ALA A 155 -13.03 12.85 17.79
C ALA A 155 -11.97 13.35 18.80
N ASN A 156 -10.81 12.70 18.82
CA ASN A 156 -9.71 13.12 19.67
C ASN A 156 -9.04 14.38 19.08
N PRO A 157 -9.14 15.55 19.74
CA PRO A 157 -8.60 16.79 19.20
C PRO A 157 -7.07 16.75 19.02
N ALA A 158 -6.36 15.92 19.82
CA ALA A 158 -4.91 15.77 19.70
C ALA A 158 -4.50 15.04 18.40
N ALA A 159 -5.25 14.02 17.98
CA ALA A 159 -4.97 13.29 16.72
C ALA A 159 -5.19 14.20 15.50
N VAL A 160 -6.26 15.01 15.54
CA VAL A 160 -6.56 16.00 14.50
C VAL A 160 -5.50 17.10 14.44
N ALA A 161 -5.03 17.59 15.60
CA ALA A 161 -3.98 18.60 15.67
C ALA A 161 -2.64 18.08 15.12
N VAL A 162 -2.25 16.84 15.46
CA VAL A 162 -1.03 16.21 14.94
C VAL A 162 -1.13 16.00 13.43
N PHE A 163 -2.28 15.57 12.92
CA PHE A 163 -2.49 15.40 11.48
C PHE A 163 -2.43 16.74 10.74
N ALA A 164 -3.09 17.79 11.25
CA ALA A 164 -3.05 19.12 10.66
C ALA A 164 -1.64 19.74 10.66
N ALA A 165 -0.89 19.56 11.76
CA ALA A 165 0.50 19.98 11.83
C ALA A 165 1.40 19.21 10.85
N GLY A 166 1.16 17.90 10.69
CA GLY A 166 1.85 17.08 9.69
C GLY A 166 1.57 17.51 8.25
N CYS A 167 0.31 17.81 7.92
CA CYS A 167 -0.07 18.34 6.61
C CYS A 167 0.50 19.74 6.33
N ALA A 168 0.70 20.56 7.37
CA ALA A 168 1.29 21.89 7.21
C ALA A 168 2.82 21.87 7.05
N LEU A 169 3.47 20.77 7.44
CA LEU A 169 4.92 20.59 7.34
C LEU A 169 5.35 20.04 5.97
N ILE A 170 4.44 19.33 5.28
CA ILE A 170 4.64 18.74 3.94
C ILE A 170 4.34 19.80 2.88
#